data_AF-A0A933LIM3-F1
#
_entry.id   AF-A0A933LIM3-F1
#
_cell.length_a   1.000
_cell.length_b   1.000
_cell.length_c   1.000
_cell.angle_alpha   90.00
_cell.angle_beta   90.00
_cell.angle_gamma   90.00
#
_symmetry.space_group_name_H-M   'P 1'
#
loop_
_entity.id
_entity.type
_entity.pdbx_description
1 polymer ?
#
loop_
_entity_poly.entity_id
_entity_poly.type
_entity_poly.pdbx_seq_one_letter_code
_entity_poly.pdbx_strand_id
1 'polypeptide(L)'
;QFERRTVRKTYLGVVEGSPQLDSDVINATLASHPTIKDRYIIPGCHAGVLSRLGKEAITEYEVVERFRGYALVHLHPRTGRTHQLRVHMSYIGHPMAGDTFYGGHHVSELLLTGRGSESPITNQQALHAYRIRFKHPILETTMELEAPPPEDLATLIRLLRHHRSL
;
A
#
# COMPACT_ATOMS: atom_id res chain seq x y z
N GLN A 1 -20.56 -11.21 2.21
CA GLN A 1 -20.24 -9.91 1.57
C GLN A 1 -18.78 -9.84 1.12
N PHE A 2 -17.82 -10.15 2.00
CA PHE A 2 -16.39 -10.21 1.65
C PHE A 2 -16.08 -11.23 0.54
N GLU A 3 -16.60 -12.46 0.65
CA GLU A 3 -16.43 -13.49 -0.39
C GLU A 3 -17.03 -13.06 -1.74
N ARG A 4 -18.19 -12.40 -1.71
CA ARG A 4 -18.87 -11.84 -2.88
C ARG A 4 -18.23 -10.54 -3.40
N ARG A 5 -17.13 -10.09 -2.80
CA ARG A 5 -16.38 -8.85 -3.15
C ARG A 5 -17.26 -7.58 -3.19
N THR A 6 -18.34 -7.53 -2.40
CA THR A 6 -19.25 -6.38 -2.35
C THR A 6 -18.79 -5.29 -1.38
N VAL A 7 -17.83 -5.61 -0.50
CA VAL A 7 -17.24 -4.66 0.45
C VAL A 7 -16.18 -3.85 -0.28
N ARG A 8 -16.29 -2.51 -0.20
CA ARG A 8 -15.27 -1.60 -0.72
C ARG A 8 -14.34 -1.21 0.42
N LYS A 9 -13.04 -1.41 0.21
CA LYS A 9 -11.98 -1.03 1.15
C LYS A 9 -11.12 0.03 0.47
N THR A 10 -10.79 1.07 1.20
CA THR A 10 -9.83 2.10 0.78
C THR A 10 -8.71 2.10 1.80
N TYR A 11 -7.49 1.93 1.31
CA TYR A 11 -6.29 2.10 2.10
C TYR A 11 -5.60 3.38 1.66
N LEU A 12 -5.07 4.12 2.61
CA LEU A 12 -4.22 5.27 2.37
C LEU A 12 -2.77 4.81 2.55
N GLY A 13 -1.88 5.18 1.63
CA GLY A 13 -0.47 4.86 1.81
C GLY A 13 0.48 5.82 1.11
N VAL A 14 1.72 5.82 1.57
CA VAL A 14 2.82 6.56 0.95
C VAL A 14 3.73 5.57 0.25
N VAL A 15 3.96 5.77 -1.03
CA VAL A 15 4.87 4.96 -1.84
C VAL A 15 6.11 5.74 -2.25
N GLU A 16 7.18 5.02 -2.51
CA GLU A 16 8.42 5.57 -3.04
C GLU A 16 8.35 5.80 -4.55
N GLY A 17 9.03 6.85 -5.00
CA GLY A 17 8.92 7.35 -6.36
C GLY A 17 7.56 7.98 -6.63
N SER A 18 7.23 8.14 -7.91
CA SER A 18 5.96 8.71 -8.34
C SER A 18 5.39 7.87 -9.48
N PRO A 19 4.26 7.17 -9.28
CA PRO A 19 3.58 6.50 -10.36
C PRO A 19 3.26 7.49 -11.50
N GLN A 20 3.60 7.08 -12.73
CA GLN A 20 3.40 7.92 -13.91
C GLN A 20 1.92 8.17 -14.19
N LEU A 21 1.08 7.15 -13.96
CA LEU A 21 -0.37 7.24 -14.13
C LEU A 21 -1.02 7.78 -12.85
N ASP A 22 -2.07 8.57 -13.02
CA ASP A 22 -2.90 9.05 -11.90
C ASP A 22 -3.71 7.92 -11.26
N SER A 23 -4.03 6.89 -12.02
CA SER A 23 -4.70 5.68 -11.54
C SER A 23 -4.42 4.51 -12.47
N ASP A 24 -4.34 3.30 -11.93
CA ASP A 24 -4.22 2.08 -12.72
C ASP A 24 -4.69 0.84 -11.95
N VAL A 25 -4.76 -0.31 -12.63
CA VAL A 25 -5.16 -1.59 -12.08
C VAL A 25 -4.00 -2.59 -12.14
N ILE A 26 -3.50 -2.98 -10.97
CA ILE A 26 -2.49 -4.01 -10.82
C ILE A 26 -3.20 -5.37 -10.76
N ASN A 27 -3.16 -6.11 -11.88
CA ASN A 27 -3.68 -7.47 -11.98
C ASN A 27 -2.52 -8.47 -12.06
N ALA A 28 -1.99 -8.85 -10.89
CA ALA A 28 -0.89 -9.79 -10.78
C ALA A 28 -1.17 -10.81 -9.69
N THR A 29 -0.99 -12.11 -9.99
CA THR A 29 -1.25 -13.18 -9.01
C THR A 29 -0.23 -13.18 -7.88
N LEU A 30 -0.62 -13.66 -6.71
CA LEU A 30 0.24 -13.78 -5.53
C LEU A 30 0.37 -15.24 -5.09
N ALA A 31 1.59 -15.65 -4.75
CA ALA A 31 1.88 -16.93 -4.11
C ALA A 31 2.76 -16.72 -2.87
N SER A 32 2.71 -17.65 -1.93
CA SER A 32 3.68 -17.72 -0.84
C SER A 32 5.07 -18.03 -1.40
N HIS A 33 6.09 -17.35 -0.89
CA HIS A 33 7.47 -17.64 -1.20
C HIS A 33 7.82 -19.05 -0.67
N PRO A 34 8.54 -19.89 -1.45
CA PRO A 34 8.79 -21.29 -1.08
C PRO A 34 9.68 -21.42 0.17
N THR A 35 10.70 -20.56 0.29
CA THR A 35 11.71 -20.64 1.36
C THR A 35 11.50 -19.61 2.49
N ILE A 36 11.25 -18.34 2.15
CA ILE A 36 11.09 -17.26 3.12
C ILE A 36 9.67 -17.30 3.68
N LYS A 37 9.55 -17.69 4.95
CA LYS A 37 8.27 -17.73 5.66
C LYS A 37 7.58 -16.36 5.62
N ASP A 38 6.26 -16.37 5.48
CA ASP A 38 5.37 -15.20 5.46
C ASP A 38 5.64 -14.16 4.35
N ARG A 39 6.60 -14.43 3.46
CA ARG A 39 6.81 -13.64 2.24
C ARG A 39 5.88 -14.12 1.14
N TYR A 40 5.29 -13.15 0.44
CA TYR A 40 4.48 -13.37 -0.75
C TYR A 40 5.14 -12.72 -1.94
N ILE A 41 5.03 -13.34 -3.11
CA ILE A 41 5.66 -12.89 -4.35
C ILE A 41 4.71 -13.07 -5.52
N ILE A 42 5.04 -12.41 -6.63
CA ILE A 42 4.39 -12.67 -7.92
C ILE A 42 5.13 -13.84 -8.59
N PRO A 43 4.43 -14.96 -8.87
CA PRO A 43 5.01 -16.10 -9.59
C PRO A 43 5.55 -15.69 -10.96
N GLY A 44 6.62 -16.34 -11.42
CA GLY A 44 7.26 -16.03 -12.71
C GLY A 44 8.27 -14.88 -12.67
N CYS A 45 8.20 -13.99 -11.66
CA CYS A 45 9.24 -12.98 -11.40
C CYS A 45 10.37 -13.51 -10.50
N HIS A 46 10.20 -14.71 -9.93
CA HIS A 46 11.18 -15.35 -9.04
C HIS A 46 11.46 -16.78 -9.51
N ALA A 47 12.74 -17.13 -9.61
CA ALA A 47 13.17 -18.48 -10.00
C ALA A 47 12.61 -19.53 -9.03
N GLY A 48 11.99 -20.58 -9.56
CA GLY A 48 11.50 -21.72 -8.77
C GLY A 48 10.05 -21.66 -8.32
N VAL A 49 9.28 -20.60 -8.60
CA VAL A 49 7.84 -20.54 -8.29
C VAL A 49 6.99 -20.69 -9.54
N LEU A 50 6.30 -21.82 -9.65
CA LEU A 50 5.41 -22.14 -10.76
C LEU A 50 4.17 -21.24 -10.75
N SER A 51 3.81 -20.69 -11.91
CA SER A 51 2.65 -19.79 -12.07
C SER A 51 1.32 -20.41 -11.59
N ARG A 52 1.19 -21.74 -11.64
CA ARG A 52 0.01 -22.49 -11.17
C ARG A 52 -0.28 -22.35 -9.66
N LEU A 53 0.69 -21.88 -8.87
CA LEU A 53 0.52 -21.64 -7.44
C LEU A 53 0.00 -20.23 -7.12
N GLY A 54 -0.04 -19.34 -8.12
CA GLY A 54 -0.54 -17.99 -7.99
C GLY A 54 -2.04 -17.94 -7.74
N LYS A 55 -2.46 -17.22 -6.71
CA LYS A 55 -3.86 -16.87 -6.47
C LYS A 55 -4.15 -15.52 -7.08
N GLU A 56 -5.31 -15.37 -7.70
CA GLU A 56 -5.80 -14.10 -8.23
C GLU A 56 -5.73 -13.01 -7.15
N ALA A 57 -5.10 -11.89 -7.53
CA ALA A 57 -5.01 -10.69 -6.73
C ALA A 57 -5.11 -9.46 -7.63
N ILE A 58 -6.03 -8.55 -7.31
CA ILE A 58 -6.29 -7.34 -8.08
C ILE A 58 -6.38 -6.15 -7.13
N THR A 59 -5.59 -5.12 -7.42
CA THR A 59 -5.57 -3.84 -6.68
C THR A 59 -5.72 -2.71 -7.68
N GLU A 60 -6.68 -1.82 -7.44
CA GLU A 60 -6.71 -0.52 -8.12
C GLU A 60 -6.01 0.50 -7.24
N TYR A 61 -5.30 1.46 -7.83
CA TYR A 61 -4.73 2.58 -7.10
C TYR A 61 -5.08 3.91 -7.76
N GLU A 62 -5.06 4.96 -6.95
CA GLU A 62 -5.23 6.35 -7.38
C GLU A 62 -4.18 7.18 -6.65
N VAL A 63 -3.47 8.04 -7.38
CA VAL A 63 -2.51 9.00 -6.84
C VAL A 63 -3.29 10.21 -6.32
N VAL A 64 -3.25 10.41 -5.02
CA VAL A 64 -3.88 11.54 -4.33
C VAL A 64 -3.00 12.78 -4.44
N GLU A 65 -1.70 12.60 -4.24
CA GLU A 65 -0.73 13.71 -4.22
C GLU A 65 0.67 13.20 -4.56
N ARG A 66 1.45 14.01 -5.29
CA ARG A 66 2.83 13.68 -5.67
C ARG A 66 3.82 14.59 -4.95
N PHE A 67 4.94 14.00 -4.56
CA PHE A 67 6.05 14.66 -3.91
C PHE A 67 7.35 14.32 -4.64
N ARG A 68 8.41 15.07 -4.37
CA ARG A 68 9.77 14.72 -4.81
C ARG A 68 10.18 13.40 -4.16
N GLY A 69 10.19 12.34 -4.97
CA GLY A 69 10.60 10.99 -4.57
C GLY A 69 9.53 10.16 -3.88
N TYR A 70 8.29 10.65 -3.72
CA TYR A 70 7.21 9.93 -3.05
C TYR A 70 5.83 10.27 -3.66
N ALA A 71 4.82 9.46 -3.37
CA ALA A 71 3.43 9.77 -3.67
C ALA A 71 2.49 9.27 -2.57
N LEU A 72 1.44 10.05 -2.29
CA LEU A 72 0.30 9.63 -1.49
C LEU A 72 -0.71 8.95 -2.42
N VAL A 73 -1.14 7.75 -2.07
CA VAL A 73 -2.04 6.94 -2.89
C VAL A 73 -3.23 6.40 -2.10
N HIS A 74 -4.36 6.31 -2.76
CA HIS A 74 -5.44 5.41 -2.37
C HIS A 74 -5.27 4.07 -3.04
N LEU A 75 -5.54 3.01 -2.29
CA LEU A 75 -5.45 1.62 -2.74
C LEU A 75 -6.78 0.92 -2.48
N HIS A 76 -7.32 0.29 -3.52
CA HIS A 76 -8.61 -0.38 -3.52
C HIS A 76 -8.45 -1.85 -3.92
N PRO A 77 -8.16 -2.75 -2.96
CA PRO A 77 -8.01 -4.15 -3.27
C PRO A 77 -9.38 -4.80 -3.54
N ARG A 78 -9.58 -5.32 -4.76
CA ARG A 78 -10.77 -6.13 -5.14
C ARG A 78 -10.73 -7.51 -4.48
N THR A 79 -9.54 -8.02 -4.25
CA THR A 79 -9.27 -9.26 -3.52
C THR A 79 -8.73 -8.94 -2.11
N GLY A 80 -8.28 -9.94 -1.35
CA GLY A 80 -7.74 -9.76 -0.01
C GLY A 80 -6.66 -10.76 0.32
N ARG A 81 -5.63 -10.86 -0.52
CA ARG A 81 -4.49 -11.75 -0.27
C ARG A 81 -3.55 -11.12 0.76
N THR A 82 -2.87 -11.97 1.53
CA THR A 82 -1.86 -11.53 2.50
C THR A 82 -0.80 -10.69 1.79
N HIS A 83 -0.48 -9.54 2.38
CA HIS A 83 0.49 -8.56 1.85
C HIS A 83 0.20 -8.04 0.43
N GLN A 84 -1.02 -8.23 -0.10
CA GLN A 84 -1.35 -7.91 -1.49
C GLN A 84 -0.91 -6.51 -1.93
N LEU A 85 -1.30 -5.48 -1.18
CA LEU A 85 -1.00 -4.09 -1.50
C LEU A 85 0.52 -3.84 -1.52
N ARG A 86 1.22 -4.37 -0.52
CA ARG A 86 2.68 -4.24 -0.36
C ARG A 86 3.44 -4.87 -1.53
N VAL A 87 3.07 -6.09 -1.91
CA VAL A 87 3.67 -6.82 -3.04
C VAL A 87 3.34 -6.14 -4.37
N HIS A 88 2.08 -5.73 -4.58
CA HIS A 88 1.65 -5.09 -5.81
C HIS A 88 2.34 -3.75 -6.05
N MET A 89 2.44 -2.91 -5.02
CA MET A 89 3.11 -1.61 -5.12
C MET A 89 4.62 -1.79 -5.36
N SER A 90 5.25 -2.72 -4.66
CA SER A 90 6.65 -3.12 -4.93
C SER A 90 6.86 -3.64 -6.37
N TYR A 91 5.93 -4.46 -6.87
CA TYR A 91 6.00 -5.04 -8.22
C TYR A 91 6.00 -4.01 -9.34
N ILE A 92 5.21 -2.94 -9.19
CA ILE A 92 5.19 -1.85 -10.17
C ILE A 92 6.32 -0.83 -9.95
N GLY A 93 7.28 -1.12 -9.05
CA GLY A 93 8.45 -0.28 -8.79
C GLY A 93 8.23 0.85 -7.79
N HIS A 94 7.11 0.85 -7.08
CA HIS A 94 6.72 1.89 -6.13
C HIS A 94 6.42 1.29 -4.75
N PRO A 95 7.39 0.69 -4.05
CA PRO A 95 7.14 0.03 -2.76
C PRO A 95 6.59 1.02 -1.72
N MET A 96 5.89 0.48 -0.71
CA MET A 96 5.41 1.29 0.41
C MET A 96 6.61 1.86 1.19
N ALA A 97 6.59 3.16 1.52
CA ALA A 97 7.61 3.75 2.39
C ALA A 97 7.64 3.03 3.74
N GLY A 98 8.83 2.77 4.28
CA GLY A 98 9.02 2.02 5.53
C GLY A 98 8.83 0.50 5.42
N ASP A 99 8.49 -0.04 4.25
CA ASP A 99 8.28 -1.48 4.05
C ASP A 99 9.57 -2.22 3.64
N THR A 100 10.45 -2.42 4.61
CA THR A 100 11.74 -3.09 4.39
C THR A 100 11.63 -4.54 3.92
N PHE A 101 10.48 -5.19 4.13
CA PHE A 101 10.27 -6.57 3.70
C PHE A 101 9.99 -6.69 2.19
N TYR A 102 9.46 -5.62 1.58
CA TYR A 102 9.13 -5.54 0.15
C TYR A 102 9.89 -4.45 -0.60
N GLY A 103 11.05 -4.03 -0.08
CA GLY A 103 11.99 -3.15 -0.78
C GLY A 103 11.75 -1.65 -0.58
N GLY A 104 10.85 -1.27 0.33
CA GLY A 104 10.76 0.10 0.82
C GLY A 104 11.86 0.40 1.83
N HIS A 105 12.17 1.69 1.97
CA HIS A 105 13.22 2.22 2.83
C HIS A 105 12.61 2.95 4.02
N HIS A 106 13.33 2.95 5.14
CA HIS A 106 12.96 3.80 6.27
C HIS A 106 12.99 5.27 5.88
N VAL A 107 12.00 6.03 6.34
CA VAL A 107 11.91 7.47 6.12
C VAL A 107 12.09 8.17 7.45
N SER A 108 13.04 9.10 7.53
CA SER A 108 13.35 9.88 8.72
C SER A 108 13.19 11.38 8.45
N GLU A 109 13.11 12.18 9.52
CA GLU A 109 13.05 13.64 9.39
C GLU A 109 14.32 14.20 8.75
N LEU A 110 15.48 13.65 9.13
CA LEU A 110 16.76 14.03 8.52
C LEU A 110 16.73 13.79 7.00
N LEU A 111 16.23 12.64 6.56
CA LEU A 111 16.14 12.31 5.14
C LEU A 111 15.20 13.24 4.38
N LEU A 112 14.07 13.62 4.96
CA LEU A 112 13.09 14.48 4.29
C LEU A 112 13.47 15.96 4.32
N THR A 113 14.10 16.44 5.39
CA THR A 113 14.26 17.88 5.65
C THR A 113 15.72 18.35 5.72
N GLY A 114 16.69 17.43 5.78
CA GLY A 114 18.11 17.73 5.99
C GLY A 114 18.46 18.06 7.44
N ARG A 115 17.51 17.99 8.37
CA ARG A 115 17.68 18.22 9.82
C ARG A 115 16.73 17.34 10.63
N GLY A 116 16.91 17.29 11.96
CA GLY A 116 16.04 16.51 12.84
C GLY A 116 16.55 15.09 13.08
N SER A 117 15.64 14.19 13.47
CA SER A 117 16.01 12.83 13.87
C SER A 117 16.31 11.92 12.67
N GLU A 118 17.29 11.03 12.83
CA GLU A 118 17.56 9.91 11.92
C GLU A 118 16.62 8.71 12.15
N SER A 119 15.89 8.71 13.27
CA SER A 119 14.94 7.63 13.56
C SER A 119 13.83 7.56 12.51
N PRO A 120 13.33 6.35 12.18
CA PRO A 120 12.19 6.20 11.28
C PRO A 120 10.96 6.95 11.82
N ILE A 121 10.29 7.71 10.96
CA ILE A 121 9.02 8.38 11.26
C ILE A 121 7.92 7.32 11.43
N THR A 122 7.86 6.34 10.53
CA THR A 122 6.95 5.20 10.62
C THR A 122 7.72 3.95 11.03
N ASN A 123 7.19 3.21 12.01
CA ASN A 123 7.79 1.96 12.49
C ASN A 123 7.54 0.77 11.55
N GLN A 124 6.58 0.90 10.64
CA GLN A 124 6.14 -0.14 9.71
C GLN A 124 5.89 0.49 8.33
N GLN A 125 5.37 -0.32 7.40
CA GLN A 125 4.88 0.15 6.10
C GLN A 125 3.89 1.32 6.28
N ALA A 126 4.09 2.38 5.49
CA ALA A 126 3.22 3.55 5.42
C ALA A 126 1.92 3.19 4.69
N LEU A 127 1.10 2.33 5.32
CA LEU A 127 -0.15 1.80 4.77
C LEU A 127 -1.19 1.71 5.88
N HIS A 128 -2.32 2.36 5.68
CA HIS A 128 -3.39 2.48 6.66
C HIS A 128 -4.74 2.08 6.07
N ALA A 129 -5.53 1.30 6.81
CA ALA A 129 -6.90 0.97 6.43
C ALA A 129 -7.80 2.18 6.73
N TYR A 130 -7.93 3.07 5.74
CA TYR A 130 -8.54 4.38 5.91
C TYR A 130 -10.07 4.33 5.95
N ARG A 131 -10.69 3.55 5.06
CA ARG A 131 -12.15 3.54 4.92
C ARG A 131 -12.71 2.20 4.48
N ILE A 132 -13.88 1.85 5.00
CA ILE A 132 -14.63 0.67 4.58
C ILE A 132 -16.09 1.04 4.31
N ARG A 133 -16.63 0.53 3.20
CA ARG A 133 -18.04 0.70 2.81
C ARG A 133 -18.68 -0.65 2.54
N PHE A 134 -19.80 -0.92 3.18
CA PHE A 134 -20.51 -2.21 3.11
C PHE A 134 -22.01 -2.05 3.38
N LYS A 135 -22.80 -3.07 3.02
CA LYS A 135 -24.24 -3.12 3.36
C LYS A 135 -24.36 -3.67 4.78
N HIS A 136 -24.99 -2.93 5.69
CA HIS A 136 -25.19 -3.42 7.05
C HIS A 136 -26.00 -4.72 7.04
N PRO A 137 -25.58 -5.79 7.74
CA PRO A 137 -26.15 -7.13 7.57
C PRO A 137 -27.60 -7.25 8.07
N ILE A 138 -28.03 -6.37 8.97
CA ILE A 138 -29.39 -6.37 9.55
C ILE A 138 -30.23 -5.25 8.93
N LEU A 139 -29.81 -3.99 9.13
CA LEU A 139 -30.47 -2.79 8.61
C LEU A 139 -30.55 -2.70 7.08
N GLU A 140 -29.75 -3.46 6.34
CA GLU A 140 -29.67 -3.42 4.87
C GLU A 140 -29.32 -2.06 4.23
N THR A 141 -28.98 -1.06 5.04
CA THR A 141 -28.52 0.25 4.59
C THR A 141 -27.03 0.20 4.23
N THR A 142 -26.62 1.04 3.28
CA THR A 142 -25.19 1.20 2.99
C THR A 142 -24.55 2.04 4.08
N MET A 143 -23.50 1.51 4.71
CA MET A 143 -22.71 2.21 5.72
C MET A 143 -21.29 2.42 5.23
N GLU A 144 -20.69 3.52 5.68
CA GLU A 144 -19.30 3.89 5.45
C GLU A 144 -18.67 4.27 6.78
N LEU A 145 -17.52 3.68 7.09
CA LEU A 145 -16.75 3.95 8.30
C LEU A 145 -15.35 4.40 7.90
N GLU A 146 -14.86 5.44 8.55
CA GLU A 146 -13.53 6.01 8.34
C GLU A 146 -12.70 5.92 9.61
N ALA A 147 -11.40 5.67 9.44
CA ALA A 147 -10.41 5.72 10.49
C ALA A 147 -9.33 6.74 10.07
N PRO A 148 -9.17 7.87 10.77
CA PRO A 148 -8.12 8.83 10.43
C PRO A 148 -6.74 8.16 10.47
N PRO A 149 -5.77 8.63 9.66
CA PRO A 149 -4.42 8.08 9.69
C PRO A 149 -3.81 8.22 11.09
N PRO A 150 -3.02 7.23 11.54
CA PRO A 150 -2.26 7.35 12.78
C PRO A 150 -1.25 8.50 12.71
N GLU A 151 -0.82 9.00 13.87
CA GLU A 151 0.00 10.21 13.98
C GLU A 151 1.34 10.12 13.22
N ASP A 152 1.94 8.93 13.16
CA ASP A 152 3.18 8.68 12.43
C ASP A 152 3.00 8.88 10.92
N LEU A 153 1.96 8.28 10.33
CA LEU A 153 1.61 8.45 8.92
C LEU A 153 1.17 9.89 8.62
N ALA A 154 0.38 10.51 9.51
CA ALA A 154 -0.03 11.90 9.37
C ALA A 154 1.18 12.85 9.38
N THR A 155 2.15 12.60 10.26
CA THR A 155 3.41 13.36 10.36
C THR A 155 4.23 13.20 9.08
N LEU A 156 4.39 11.97 8.58
CA LEU A 156 5.07 11.71 7.31
C LEU A 156 4.44 12.52 6.16
N ILE A 157 3.11 12.47 6.01
CA ILE A 157 2.39 13.21 4.97
C ILE A 157 2.61 14.73 5.10
N ARG A 158 2.55 15.27 6.33
CA ARG A 158 2.78 16.70 6.59
C ARG A 158 4.20 17.12 6.21
N LEU A 159 5.21 16.33 6.56
CA LEU A 159 6.60 16.62 6.21
C LEU A 159 6.83 16.57 4.70
N LEU A 160 6.24 15.59 4.01
CA LEU A 160 6.30 15.49 2.55
C LEU A 160 5.69 16.72 1.87
N ARG A 161 4.50 17.14 2.31
CA ARG A 161 3.83 18.36 1.81
C ARG A 161 4.68 19.62 1.97
N HIS A 162 5.35 19.76 3.11
CA HIS A 162 6.09 20.97 3.43
C HIS A 162 7.50 21.00 2.81
N HIS A 163 8.18 19.86 2.71
CA HIS A 163 9.60 19.80 2.34
C HIS A 163 9.88 19.12 1.00
N ARG A 164 8.92 18.36 0.47
CA ARG A 164 9.05 17.58 -0.76
C ARG A 164 7.93 17.89 -1.75
N SER A 165 7.27 19.04 -1.66
CA SER A 165 6.35 19.48 -2.71
C SER A 165 7.05 19.53 -4.08
N LEU A 166 6.31 19.25 -5.15
CA LEU A 166 6.82 19.36 -6.53
C LEU A 166 6.97 20.83 -6.91
#